data_AF-A0A356QZB4-F1
#
_entry.id   AF-A0A356QZB4-F1
#
_cell.length_a   1.000
_cell.length_b   1.000
_cell.length_c   1.000
_cell.angle_alpha   90.00
_cell.angle_beta   90.00
_cell.angle_gamma   90.00
#
_symmetry.space_group_name_H-M   'P 1'
#
loop_
_entity.id
_entity.type
_entity.pdbx_description
1 polymer ?
#
loop_
_entity_poly.entity_id
_entity_poly.type
_entity_poly.pdbx_seq_one_letter_code
_entity_poly.pdbx_strand_id
1 'polypeptide(L)'
;LLKLIPDTEVTMIERCSGHDGTYGVKAETFDKAMKIGRPVINAIKKNNPDHYGSDCPIAGNHLANGVGDGSSPEHPISLMRKAYGL
;
A
#
# COMPACT_ATOMS: atom_id res chain seq x y z
N LEU A 1 2.55 -9.70 12.32
CA LEU A 1 2.83 -11.02 11.72
C LEU A 1 4.10 -10.99 10.88
N LEU A 2 4.19 -10.17 9.82
CA LEU A 2 5.39 -10.10 8.95
C LEU A 2 6.72 -9.88 9.71
N LYS A 3 6.71 -9.07 10.78
CA LYS A 3 7.88 -8.84 11.65
C LYS A 3 8.46 -10.09 12.34
N LEU A 4 7.72 -11.21 12.33
CA LEU A 4 8.16 -12.47 12.92
C LEU A 4 8.93 -13.35 11.92
N ILE A 5 8.93 -12.98 10.64
CA ILE A 5 9.70 -13.68 9.61
C ILE A 5 11.18 -13.30 9.79
N PRO A 6 12.11 -14.27 9.83
CA PRO A 6 13.55 -13.99 9.89
C PRO A 6 14.00 -13.09 8.74
N ASP A 7 15.04 -12.29 8.98
CA ASP A 7 15.70 -11.44 7.98
C ASP A 7 14.73 -10.49 7.23
N THR A 8 13.62 -10.12 7.85
CA THR A 8 12.59 -9.25 7.27
C THR A 8 12.51 -7.92 8.02
N GLU A 9 12.72 -6.82 7.32
CA GLU A 9 12.46 -5.47 7.83
C GLU A 9 11.03 -5.04 7.48
N VAL A 10 10.26 -4.57 8.46
CA VAL A 10 8.88 -4.11 8.24
C VAL A 10 8.71 -2.68 8.72
N THR A 11 8.52 -1.78 7.77
CA THR A 11 8.12 -0.40 8.04
C THR A 11 6.60 -0.28 8.00
N MET A 12 6.00 0.13 9.12
CA MET A 12 4.57 0.45 9.17
C MET A 12 4.36 1.93 8.84
N ILE A 13 3.43 2.23 7.94
CA ILE A 13 3.02 3.60 7.61
C ILE A 13 1.60 3.81 8.11
N GLU A 14 1.46 4.38 9.31
CA GLU A 14 0.16 4.58 9.97
C GLU A 14 -0.52 5.88 9.49
N ARG A 15 -0.94 5.90 8.22
CA ARG A 15 -1.64 7.04 7.61
C ARG A 15 -2.74 6.55 6.67
N CYS A 16 -3.75 7.40 6.48
CA CYS A 16 -4.88 7.10 5.60
C CYS A 16 -4.42 6.99 4.14
N SER A 17 -4.96 6.00 3.41
CA SER A 17 -4.76 5.86 1.96
C SER A 17 -5.51 6.92 1.16
N GLY A 18 -6.60 7.47 1.72
CA GLY A 18 -7.48 8.41 1.03
C GLY A 18 -8.62 7.76 0.23
N HIS A 19 -8.66 6.42 0.14
CA HIS A 19 -9.62 5.74 -0.74
C HIS A 19 -11.09 5.88 -0.29
N ASP A 20 -11.41 5.71 1.00
CA ASP A 20 -12.75 5.89 1.60
C ASP A 20 -13.94 5.44 0.70
N GLY A 21 -13.98 4.14 0.35
CA GLY A 21 -15.02 3.57 -0.51
C GLY A 21 -15.14 4.25 -1.88
N THR A 22 -16.30 4.83 -2.18
CA THR A 22 -16.51 5.48 -3.50
C THR A 22 -15.80 6.84 -3.63
N TYR A 23 -15.37 7.44 -2.52
CA TYR A 23 -14.71 8.74 -2.52
C TYR A 23 -13.42 8.73 -3.36
N GLY A 24 -12.64 7.66 -3.26
CA GLY A 24 -11.35 7.49 -3.93
C GLY A 24 -11.42 7.15 -5.41
N VAL A 25 -12.62 7.00 -5.97
CA VAL A 25 -12.82 6.65 -7.40
C VAL A 25 -13.74 7.63 -8.14
N LYS A 26 -14.41 8.54 -7.42
CA LYS A 26 -15.27 9.56 -8.01
C LYS A 26 -14.45 10.70 -8.61
N ALA A 27 -14.80 11.12 -9.82
CA ALA A 27 -14.08 12.19 -10.53
C ALA A 27 -14.00 13.50 -9.72
N GLU A 28 -15.04 13.83 -8.95
CA GLU A 28 -15.13 15.07 -8.17
C GLU A 28 -14.26 15.07 -6.90
N THR A 29 -13.83 13.88 -6.44
CA THR A 29 -13.11 13.69 -5.18
C THR A 29 -11.78 12.97 -5.34
N PHE A 30 -11.49 12.40 -6.51
CA PHE A 30 -10.29 11.65 -6.80
C PHE A 30 -9.01 12.41 -6.44
N ASP A 31 -8.86 13.66 -6.90
CA ASP A 31 -7.67 14.46 -6.60
C ASP A 31 -7.48 14.73 -5.10
N LYS A 32 -8.59 14.87 -4.36
CA LYS A 32 -8.57 15.06 -2.91
C LYS A 32 -8.17 13.76 -2.21
N ALA A 33 -8.70 12.63 -2.65
CA ALA A 33 -8.32 11.29 -2.18
C ALA A 33 -6.82 11.04 -2.38
N MET A 34 -6.30 11.30 -3.60
CA MET A 34 -4.88 11.17 -3.92
C MET A 34 -4.01 12.10 -3.08
N LYS A 35 -4.47 13.32 -2.78
CA LYS A 35 -3.78 14.25 -1.89
C LYS A 35 -3.69 13.71 -0.44
N ILE A 36 -4.74 13.04 0.04
CA ILE A 36 -4.75 12.41 1.37
C ILE A 36 -3.74 11.26 1.44
N GLY A 37 -3.68 10.41 0.39
CA GLY A 37 -2.76 9.28 0.31
C GLY A 37 -1.30 9.66 0.01
N ARG A 38 -1.04 10.89 -0.45
CA ARG A 38 0.30 11.35 -0.88
C ARG A 38 1.44 11.11 0.13
N PRO A 39 1.27 11.31 1.46
CA PRO A 39 2.31 11.00 2.42
C PRO A 39 2.72 9.52 2.41
N VAL A 40 1.75 8.61 2.22
CA VAL A 40 2.00 7.17 2.15
C VAL A 40 2.72 6.81 0.84
N ILE A 41 2.24 7.35 -0.28
CA ILE A 41 2.85 7.17 -1.60
C ILE A 41 4.31 7.63 -1.58
N ASN A 42 4.59 8.80 -1.03
CA ASN A 42 5.96 9.32 -0.92
C ASN A 42 6.85 8.46 -0.03
N ALA A 43 6.30 7.92 1.07
CA ALA A 43 7.03 7.02 1.95
C ALA A 43 7.38 5.69 1.23
N ILE A 44 6.46 5.11 0.46
CA ILE A 44 6.71 3.92 -0.36
C ILE A 44 7.85 4.22 -1.35
N LYS A 45 7.74 5.30 -2.14
CA LYS A 45 8.77 5.69 -3.12
C LYS A 45 10.14 5.94 -2.48
N LYS A 46 10.16 6.60 -1.33
CA LYS A 46 11.39 6.94 -0.61
C LYS A 46 12.08 5.69 -0.07
N ASN A 47 11.31 4.76 0.50
CA ASN A 47 11.86 3.55 1.11
C ASN A 47 12.25 2.50 0.07
N ASN A 48 11.68 2.58 -1.14
CA ASN A 48 11.94 1.65 -2.24
C ASN A 48 11.93 0.18 -1.80
N PRO A 49 10.82 -0.29 -1.17
CA PRO A 49 10.77 -1.63 -0.59
C PRO A 49 10.62 -2.70 -1.67
N ASP A 50 11.05 -3.93 -1.37
CA ASP A 50 10.81 -5.10 -2.23
C ASP A 50 9.30 -5.41 -2.36
N HIS A 51 8.56 -5.18 -1.27
CA HIS A 51 7.13 -5.40 -1.17
C HIS A 51 6.44 -4.26 -0.42
N TYR A 52 5.26 -3.88 -0.86
CA TYR A 52 4.38 -2.98 -0.11
C TYR A 52 2.92 -3.42 -0.25
N GLY A 53 2.05 -2.98 0.65
CA GLY A 53 0.63 -3.25 0.53
C GLY A 53 -0.18 -2.89 1.76
N SER A 54 -1.42 -3.36 1.76
CA SER A 54 -2.41 -3.15 2.82
C SER A 54 -3.28 -4.42 2.93
N ASP A 55 -3.80 -4.66 4.12
CA ASP A 55 -4.87 -5.62 4.38
C ASP A 55 -6.20 -5.24 3.70
N CYS A 56 -6.33 -3.99 3.29
CA CYS A 56 -7.46 -3.46 2.52
C CYS A 56 -7.08 -3.37 1.03
N PRO A 57 -7.62 -4.25 0.15
CA PRO A 57 -7.23 -4.29 -1.27
C PRO A 57 -7.47 -2.96 -2.00
N ILE A 58 -8.57 -2.28 -1.68
CA ILE A 58 -8.90 -0.98 -2.28
C ILE A 58 -7.93 0.13 -1.83
N ALA A 59 -7.47 0.10 -0.58
CA ALA A 59 -6.45 1.03 -0.09
C ALA A 59 -5.10 0.78 -0.77
N GLY A 60 -4.70 -0.49 -0.86
CA GLY A 60 -3.48 -0.90 -1.57
C GLY A 60 -3.50 -0.42 -3.03
N ASN A 61 -4.56 -0.71 -3.76
CA ASN A 61 -4.68 -0.34 -5.19
C ASN A 61 -4.70 1.17 -5.41
N HIS A 62 -5.33 1.93 -4.52
CA HIS A 62 -5.32 3.39 -4.58
C HIS A 62 -3.90 3.96 -4.40
N LEU A 63 -3.14 3.39 -3.46
CA LEU A 63 -1.74 3.77 -3.25
C LEU A 63 -0.88 3.39 -4.46
N ALA A 64 -1.06 2.18 -5.01
CA ALA A 64 -0.35 1.73 -6.20
C ALA A 64 -0.59 2.63 -7.42
N ASN A 65 -1.83 3.10 -7.60
CA ASN A 65 -2.15 4.10 -8.62
C ASN A 65 -1.34 5.39 -8.46
N GLY A 66 -1.14 5.85 -7.22
CA GLY A 66 -0.32 7.03 -6.93
C GLY A 66 1.19 6.78 -6.97
N VAL A 67 1.63 5.56 -6.66
CA VAL A 67 3.03 5.14 -6.85
C VAL A 67 3.37 5.20 -8.33
N GLY A 68 2.53 4.60 -9.18
CA GLY A 68 2.54 4.84 -10.63
C GLY A 68 3.78 4.31 -11.36
N ASP A 69 4.48 3.32 -10.80
CA ASP A 69 5.65 2.66 -11.40
C ASP A 69 5.33 1.27 -12.00
N GLY A 70 4.06 0.88 -12.00
CA GLY A 70 3.58 -0.43 -12.48
C GLY A 70 3.69 -1.55 -11.45
N SER A 71 4.24 -1.31 -10.26
CA SER A 71 4.23 -2.26 -9.16
C SER A 71 2.80 -2.49 -8.64
N SER A 72 2.55 -3.67 -8.07
CA SER A 72 1.26 -4.02 -7.48
C SER A 72 1.38 -4.22 -5.97
N PRO A 73 0.38 -3.77 -5.19
CA PRO A 73 0.37 -3.92 -3.75
C PRO A 73 0.04 -5.37 -3.37
N GLU A 74 0.63 -5.87 -2.29
CA GLU A 74 0.43 -7.24 -1.84
C GLU A 74 -0.27 -7.31 -0.49
N HIS A 75 -1.28 -8.18 -0.39
CA HIS A 75 -1.95 -8.40 0.88
C HIS A 75 -0.98 -9.07 1.88
N PRO A 76 -0.93 -8.68 3.16
CA PRO A 76 -0.01 -9.25 4.15
C PRO A 76 -0.06 -10.78 4.25
N ILE A 77 -1.24 -11.39 4.11
CA ILE A 77 -1.38 -12.86 4.10
C ILE A 77 -0.74 -13.49 2.85
N SER A 78 -0.76 -12.82 1.70
CA SER A 78 -0.05 -13.30 0.50
C SER A 78 1.47 -13.25 0.69
N LEU A 79 1.98 -12.22 1.36
CA LEU A 79 3.40 -12.14 1.73
C LEU A 79 3.78 -13.21 2.75
N MET A 80 2.92 -13.51 3.73
CA MET A 80 3.12 -14.65 4.62
C MET A 80 3.20 -15.96 3.83
N ARG A 81 2.30 -16.19 2.86
CA ARG A 81 2.35 -17.38 2.00
C ARG A 81 3.69 -17.49 1.26
N LYS A 82 4.18 -16.39 0.67
CA LYS A 82 5.48 -16.35 0.00
C LYS A 82 6.64 -16.69 0.93
N ALA A 83 6.64 -16.16 2.16
CA ALA A 83 7.69 -16.42 3.15
C ALA A 83 7.78 -17.90 3.56
N TYR A 84 6.70 -18.66 3.41
CA TYR A 84 6.65 -20.09 3.69
C TYR A 84 6.93 -20.96 2.45
N GLY A 85 7.22 -20.34 1.30
CA GLY A 85 7.49 -21.04 0.04
C GLY A 85 6.25 -21.64 -0.63
N LEU A 86 5.06 -21.07 -0.38
CA LEU A 86 3.76 -21.54 -0.88
C LEU A 86 3.15 -20.63 -1.98
#